data_AF-A0A5P9XTN4-F1
#
_entry.id   AF-A0A5P9XTN4-F1
#
_cell.length_a   1.000
_cell.length_b   1.000
_cell.length_c   1.000
_cell.angle_alpha   90.00
_cell.angle_beta   90.00
_cell.angle_gamma   90.00
#
_symmetry.space_group_name_H-M   'P 1'
#
loop_
_entity.id
_entity.type
_entity.pdbx_description
1 polymer ?
#
loop_
_entity_poly.entity_id
_entity_poly.type
_entity_poly.pdbx_seq_one_letter_code
_entity_poly.pdbx_strand_id
1 'polypeptide(L)'
;MTNYQDLAGYRKCVQRTRAAWPLFLQRRESMLSAQERFGKVAEKAAENIVGALLTSVLDWQERDLNWQLGRADLVVTHNFTKYLIVEAKRPGSLSNRTAIDNALAQAIRYAHEQHVKQVAVCDGILFFAADIVDGGSRPRVTLNLAQEEPPIDELWWVSMDGVHRPCEALADLSLLGQIGAALSADEAVDAGQDVLLHPKYQIPARCFAYVGNPSKTSTWKLPYLLADGSTDLKRLPKAIQSLSSNYRGAKVGGIPDEAIPDVFRRLAGAARAEGKMPASGVKVAPVYQMLADILQQIELAGV
;
A
#
# COMPACT_ATOMS: atom_id res chain seq x y z
N MET A 1 17.38 -1.35 -19.95
CA MET A 1 15.96 -1.00 -19.72
C MET A 1 15.71 0.36 -20.34
N THR A 2 14.66 0.51 -21.14
CA THR A 2 14.25 1.81 -21.68
C THR A 2 13.70 2.65 -20.53
N ASN A 3 14.21 3.87 -20.34
CA ASN A 3 13.66 4.79 -19.33
C ASN A 3 12.17 5.02 -19.64
N TYR A 4 11.29 4.81 -18.67
CA TYR A 4 9.84 4.98 -18.87
C TYR A 4 9.48 6.41 -19.31
N GLN A 5 10.32 7.38 -18.98
CA GLN A 5 10.15 8.79 -19.36
C GLN A 5 10.29 9.02 -20.87
N ASP A 6 10.95 8.11 -21.60
CA ASP A 6 11.11 8.19 -23.06
C ASP A 6 9.88 7.68 -23.81
N LEU A 7 8.95 7.02 -23.11
CA LEU A 7 7.75 6.44 -23.70
C LEU A 7 6.79 7.53 -24.20
N ALA A 8 6.21 7.31 -25.38
CA ALA A 8 5.20 8.21 -25.92
C ALA A 8 3.97 8.34 -25.00
N GLY A 9 3.58 7.24 -24.33
CA GLY A 9 2.51 7.25 -23.33
C GLY A 9 2.82 8.17 -22.15
N TYR A 10 4.06 8.12 -21.64
CA TYR A 10 4.49 9.00 -20.55
C TYR A 10 4.45 10.47 -20.97
N ARG A 11 4.98 10.83 -22.16
CA ARG A 11 4.91 12.21 -22.65
C ARG A 11 3.48 12.73 -22.79
N LYS A 12 2.54 11.89 -23.23
CA LYS A 12 1.11 12.24 -23.28
C LYS A 12 0.52 12.42 -21.89
N CYS A 13 0.87 11.54 -20.95
CA CYS A 13 0.48 11.66 -19.54
C CYS A 13 0.97 12.99 -18.95
N VAL A 14 2.25 13.35 -19.13
CA VAL A 14 2.82 14.63 -18.69
C VAL A 14 2.01 15.82 -19.22
N GLN A 15 1.76 15.86 -20.54
CA GLN A 15 1.04 16.96 -21.17
C GLN A 15 -0.40 17.07 -20.63
N ARG A 16 -1.12 15.95 -20.53
CA ARG A 16 -2.49 15.90 -20.02
C ARG A 16 -2.54 16.32 -18.56
N THR A 17 -1.69 15.76 -17.72
CA THR A 17 -1.66 16.07 -16.29
C THR A 17 -1.42 17.56 -16.07
N ARG A 18 -0.43 18.16 -16.73
CA ARG A 18 -0.18 19.61 -16.62
C ARG A 18 -1.38 20.45 -17.03
N ALA A 19 -2.08 20.06 -18.09
CA ALA A 19 -3.26 20.79 -18.57
C ALA A 19 -4.48 20.63 -17.65
N ALA A 20 -4.69 19.43 -17.08
CA ALA A 20 -5.88 19.10 -16.32
C ALA A 20 -5.76 19.38 -14.80
N TRP A 21 -4.54 19.42 -14.25
CA TRP A 21 -4.31 19.49 -12.80
C TRP A 21 -4.96 20.70 -12.13
N PRO A 22 -4.86 21.95 -12.65
CA PRO A 22 -5.47 23.10 -11.99
C PRO A 22 -6.99 22.97 -11.86
N LEU A 23 -7.64 22.46 -12.90
CA LEU A 23 -9.09 22.23 -12.88
C LEU A 23 -9.47 21.06 -11.96
N PHE A 24 -8.64 20.03 -11.89
CA PHE A 24 -8.80 18.94 -10.93
C PHE A 24 -8.76 19.47 -9.49
N LEU A 25 -7.78 20.31 -9.13
CA LEU A 25 -7.67 20.91 -7.79
C LEU A 25 -8.92 21.72 -7.43
N GLN A 26 -9.42 22.58 -8.33
CA GLN A 26 -10.64 23.36 -8.10
C GLN A 26 -11.88 22.48 -7.89
N ARG A 27 -12.01 21.41 -8.69
CA ARG A 27 -13.13 20.45 -8.54
C ARG A 27 -13.03 19.70 -7.21
N ARG A 28 -11.84 19.27 -6.84
CA ARG A 28 -11.57 18.60 -5.56
C ARG A 28 -11.98 19.50 -4.39
N GLU A 29 -11.52 20.75 -4.36
CA GLU A 29 -11.90 21.71 -3.32
C GLU A 29 -13.42 21.90 -3.25
N SER A 30 -14.07 22.08 -4.40
CA SER A 30 -15.52 22.22 -4.47
C SER A 30 -16.27 21.00 -3.91
N MET A 31 -15.78 19.78 -4.17
CA MET A 31 -16.37 18.53 -3.65
C MET A 31 -16.22 18.41 -2.13
N LEU A 32 -15.05 18.78 -1.59
CA LEU A 32 -14.83 18.79 -0.14
C LEU A 32 -15.73 19.83 0.53
N SER A 33 -15.71 21.08 0.08
CA SER A 33 -16.51 22.16 0.67
C SER A 33 -18.02 21.95 0.55
N ALA A 34 -18.52 21.36 -0.55
CA ALA A 34 -19.95 21.09 -0.70
C ALA A 34 -20.47 20.06 0.32
N GLN A 35 -19.63 19.10 0.69
CA GLN A 35 -19.98 18.01 1.59
C GLN A 35 -19.77 18.39 3.07
N GLU A 36 -18.94 19.39 3.37
CA GLU A 36 -18.82 19.99 4.70
C GLU A 36 -20.10 20.71 5.16
N ARG A 37 -20.92 21.22 4.22
CA ARG A 37 -22.13 22.01 4.53
C ARG A 37 -23.18 21.25 5.33
N PHE A 38 -23.15 19.91 5.30
CA PHE A 38 -24.07 19.05 6.05
C PHE A 38 -23.40 18.38 7.26
N GLY A 39 -22.21 18.83 7.67
CA GLY A 39 -21.42 18.26 8.75
C GLY A 39 -20.12 17.63 8.25
N LYS A 40 -19.75 16.44 8.76
CA LYS A 40 -18.54 15.74 8.33
C LYS A 40 -18.61 15.37 6.84
N VAL A 41 -17.51 15.54 6.11
CA VAL A 41 -17.42 15.16 4.69
C VAL A 41 -17.65 13.66 4.52
N ALA A 42 -18.62 13.29 3.69
CA ALA A 42 -18.94 11.90 3.42
C ALA A 42 -17.83 11.20 2.62
N GLU A 43 -17.70 9.87 2.80
CA GLU A 43 -16.81 9.00 2.01
C GLU A 43 -17.04 9.13 0.49
N LYS A 44 -18.28 9.45 0.11
CA LYS A 44 -18.67 9.75 -1.27
C LYS A 44 -17.87 10.88 -1.91
N ALA A 45 -17.37 11.83 -1.12
CA ALA A 45 -16.49 12.88 -1.64
C ALA A 45 -15.17 12.30 -2.15
N ALA A 46 -14.55 11.38 -1.39
CA ALA A 46 -13.31 10.72 -1.77
C ALA A 46 -13.50 9.84 -3.02
N GLU A 47 -14.62 9.11 -3.11
CA GLU A 47 -14.99 8.37 -4.32
C GLU A 47 -15.05 9.30 -5.55
N ASN A 48 -15.77 10.42 -5.45
CA ASN A 48 -15.91 11.36 -6.57
C ASN A 48 -14.56 11.99 -6.95
N ILE A 49 -13.72 12.31 -5.97
CA ILE A 49 -12.37 12.86 -6.19
C ILE A 49 -11.49 11.85 -6.93
N VAL A 50 -11.47 10.58 -6.51
CA VAL A 50 -10.68 9.56 -7.21
C VAL A 50 -11.22 9.27 -8.61
N GLY A 51 -12.54 9.27 -8.79
CA GLY A 51 -13.17 9.16 -10.11
C GLY A 51 -12.75 10.30 -11.04
N ALA A 52 -12.74 11.53 -10.54
CA ALA A 52 -12.26 12.70 -11.28
C ALA A 52 -10.77 12.59 -11.61
N LEU A 53 -9.91 12.20 -10.65
CA LEU A 53 -8.48 11.99 -10.89
C LEU A 53 -8.25 10.99 -12.03
N LEU A 54 -8.91 9.83 -11.96
CA LEU A 54 -8.74 8.77 -12.95
C LEU A 54 -9.17 9.22 -14.35
N THR A 55 -10.30 9.93 -14.45
CA THR A 55 -10.90 10.28 -15.74
C THR A 55 -10.37 11.57 -16.35
N SER A 56 -10.19 12.63 -15.57
CA SER A 56 -9.76 13.93 -16.10
C SER A 56 -8.25 14.08 -16.20
N VAL A 57 -7.49 13.39 -15.33
CA VAL A 57 -6.02 13.50 -15.28
C VAL A 57 -5.35 12.28 -15.91
N LEU A 58 -5.82 11.07 -15.60
CA LEU A 58 -5.10 9.81 -15.87
C LEU A 58 -5.59 9.00 -17.08
N ASP A 59 -6.48 9.56 -17.89
CA ASP A 59 -6.98 9.02 -19.18
C ASP A 59 -7.87 7.78 -19.11
N TRP A 60 -8.30 7.38 -17.92
CA TRP A 60 -9.32 6.35 -17.81
C TRP A 60 -10.66 6.88 -18.34
N GLN A 61 -11.44 6.03 -19.01
CA GLN A 61 -12.76 6.41 -19.47
C GLN A 61 -13.79 6.17 -18.36
N GLU A 62 -14.93 6.86 -18.36
CA GLU A 62 -16.00 6.60 -17.37
C GLU A 62 -16.45 5.13 -17.37
N ARG A 63 -16.49 4.50 -18.55
CA ARG A 63 -16.80 3.06 -18.71
C ARG A 63 -15.77 2.13 -18.08
N ASP A 64 -14.56 2.63 -17.82
CA ASP A 64 -13.47 1.86 -17.20
C ASP A 64 -13.63 1.83 -15.67
N LEU A 65 -14.48 2.69 -15.09
CA LEU A 65 -14.69 2.82 -13.64
C LEU A 65 -15.96 2.05 -13.23
N ASN A 66 -15.78 0.96 -12.47
CA ASN A 66 -16.88 0.11 -12.01
C ASN A 66 -17.08 0.27 -10.51
N TRP A 67 -18.09 1.06 -10.14
CA TRP A 67 -18.43 1.32 -8.74
C TRP A 67 -19.10 0.11 -8.09
N GLN A 68 -18.69 -0.19 -6.85
CA GLN A 68 -19.31 -1.24 -6.02
C GLN A 68 -19.23 -2.66 -6.62
N LEU A 69 -18.28 -2.89 -7.53
CA LEU A 69 -18.07 -4.20 -8.15
C LEU A 69 -17.34 -5.14 -7.18
N GLY A 70 -18.00 -6.25 -6.83
CA GLY A 70 -17.41 -7.25 -5.94
C GLY A 70 -17.10 -6.71 -4.54
N ARG A 71 -17.96 -5.80 -4.04
CA ARG A 71 -17.85 -5.12 -2.73
C ARG A 71 -16.68 -4.14 -2.58
N ALA A 72 -15.87 -3.94 -3.62
CA ALA A 72 -14.90 -2.85 -3.65
C ALA A 72 -15.58 -1.54 -4.07
N ASP A 73 -15.17 -0.42 -3.48
CA ASP A 73 -15.76 0.88 -3.81
C ASP A 73 -15.59 1.21 -5.29
N LEU A 74 -14.41 0.96 -5.84
CA LEU A 74 -14.11 1.12 -7.26
C LEU A 74 -13.18 0.03 -7.78
N VAL A 75 -13.55 -0.54 -8.93
CA VAL A 75 -12.67 -1.41 -9.73
C VAL A 75 -12.43 -0.74 -11.08
N VAL A 76 -11.17 -0.48 -11.39
CA VAL A 76 -10.73 0.10 -12.66
C VAL A 76 -10.43 -1.04 -13.64
N THR A 77 -11.08 -1.01 -14.80
CA THR A 77 -10.99 -2.06 -15.82
C THR A 77 -10.75 -1.47 -17.19
N HIS A 78 -10.01 -2.15 -18.05
CA HIS A 78 -9.93 -1.81 -19.46
C HIS A 78 -9.84 -3.08 -20.30
N ASN A 79 -10.58 -3.15 -21.41
CA ASN A 79 -10.67 -4.36 -22.25
C ASN A 79 -10.91 -5.65 -21.43
N PHE A 80 -11.88 -5.61 -20.51
CA PHE A 80 -12.25 -6.70 -19.59
C PHE A 80 -11.16 -7.14 -18.59
N THR A 81 -10.01 -6.48 -18.57
CA THR A 81 -8.94 -6.71 -17.60
C THR A 81 -9.11 -5.76 -16.42
N LYS A 82 -9.05 -6.29 -15.19
CA LYS A 82 -9.08 -5.50 -13.95
C LYS A 82 -7.66 -5.08 -13.59
N TYR A 83 -7.43 -3.78 -13.44
CA TYR A 83 -6.10 -3.22 -13.20
C TYR A 83 -5.89 -2.71 -11.79
N LEU A 84 -6.90 -2.08 -11.18
CA LEU A 84 -6.76 -1.43 -9.88
C LEU A 84 -8.05 -1.57 -9.09
N ILE A 85 -7.93 -1.93 -7.82
CA ILE A 85 -9.00 -1.78 -6.84
C ILE A 85 -8.72 -0.56 -5.98
N VAL A 86 -9.70 0.33 -5.82
CA VAL A 86 -9.59 1.48 -4.92
C VAL A 86 -10.61 1.32 -3.80
N GLU A 87 -10.13 1.47 -2.56
CA GLU A 87 -10.95 1.64 -1.37
C GLU A 87 -10.97 3.13 -0.99
N ALA A 88 -12.15 3.73 -0.97
CA ALA A 88 -12.33 5.11 -0.56
C ALA A 88 -12.55 5.18 0.95
N LYS A 89 -12.03 6.22 1.60
CA LYS A 89 -12.29 6.50 3.01
C LYS A 89 -12.72 7.95 3.18
N ARG A 90 -13.27 8.27 4.35
CA ARG A 90 -13.69 9.64 4.67
C ARG A 90 -12.50 10.59 4.61
N PRO A 91 -12.65 11.81 4.07
CA PRO A 91 -11.54 12.74 4.00
C PRO A 91 -10.84 13.01 5.33
N GLY A 92 -9.50 12.96 5.29
CA GLY A 92 -8.61 13.10 6.43
C GLY A 92 -8.46 11.85 7.30
N SER A 93 -9.18 10.76 7.02
CA SER A 93 -9.10 9.54 7.84
C SER A 93 -7.82 8.73 7.61
N LEU A 94 -7.09 8.93 6.50
CA LEU A 94 -5.80 8.28 6.24
C LEU A 94 -4.63 9.08 6.84
N SER A 95 -4.79 9.56 8.07
CA SER A 95 -3.87 10.48 8.74
C SER A 95 -2.59 9.85 9.28
N ASN A 96 -2.54 8.51 9.37
CA ASN A 96 -1.40 7.80 9.90
C ASN A 96 -1.23 6.42 9.23
N ARG A 97 -0.06 5.81 9.47
CA ARG A 97 0.31 4.53 8.88
C ARG A 97 -0.69 3.41 9.19
N THR A 98 -1.20 3.36 10.42
CA THR A 98 -2.16 2.33 10.84
C THR A 98 -3.48 2.45 10.10
N ALA A 99 -4.00 3.67 9.91
CA ALA A 99 -5.20 3.91 9.11
C ALA A 99 -5.03 3.46 7.66
N ILE A 100 -3.88 3.75 7.05
CA ILE A 100 -3.53 3.32 5.70
C ILE A 100 -3.45 1.79 5.62
N ASP A 101 -2.72 1.15 6.52
CA ASP A 101 -2.55 -0.31 6.51
C ASP A 101 -3.90 -1.03 6.75
N ASN A 102 -4.79 -0.45 7.55
CA ASN A 102 -6.16 -0.96 7.73
C ASN A 102 -6.98 -0.90 6.43
N ALA A 103 -7.03 0.27 5.80
CA ALA A 103 -7.75 0.46 4.54
C ALA A 103 -7.15 -0.42 3.44
N LEU A 104 -5.83 -0.56 3.40
CA LEU A 104 -5.12 -1.38 2.42
C LEU A 104 -5.41 -2.86 2.62
N ALA A 105 -5.46 -3.34 3.87
CA ALA A 105 -5.85 -4.70 4.18
C ALA A 105 -7.26 -5.02 3.67
N GLN A 106 -8.19 -4.06 3.72
CA GLN A 106 -9.51 -4.20 3.11
C GLN A 106 -9.44 -4.31 1.58
N ALA A 107 -8.74 -3.39 0.91
CA ALA A 107 -8.58 -3.41 -0.54
C ALA A 107 -7.92 -4.70 -1.04
N ILE A 108 -6.91 -5.22 -0.33
CA ILE A 108 -6.20 -6.46 -0.65
C ILE A 108 -7.13 -7.68 -0.62
N ARG A 109 -8.12 -7.73 0.29
CA ARG A 109 -9.11 -8.83 0.30
C ARG A 109 -9.93 -8.84 -0.99
N TYR A 110 -10.45 -7.69 -1.38
CA TYR A 110 -11.21 -7.57 -2.62
C TYR A 110 -10.34 -7.89 -3.84
N ALA A 111 -9.07 -7.45 -3.83
CA ALA A 111 -8.16 -7.71 -4.94
C ALA A 111 -7.81 -9.19 -5.06
N HIS A 112 -7.62 -9.90 -3.95
CA HIS A 112 -7.43 -11.35 -3.95
C HIS A 112 -8.66 -12.07 -4.51
N GLU A 113 -9.88 -11.71 -4.10
CA GLU A 113 -11.13 -12.30 -4.61
C GLU A 113 -11.35 -12.02 -6.11
N GLN A 114 -10.82 -10.91 -6.61
CA GLN A 114 -11.00 -10.46 -7.99
C GLN A 114 -9.78 -10.66 -8.90
N HIS A 115 -8.71 -11.27 -8.40
CA HIS A 115 -7.43 -11.50 -9.08
C HIS A 115 -6.75 -10.22 -9.63
N VAL A 116 -6.84 -9.12 -8.88
CA VAL A 116 -6.21 -7.84 -9.21
C VAL A 116 -4.85 -7.75 -8.51
N LYS A 117 -3.83 -7.24 -9.20
CA LYS A 117 -2.45 -7.16 -8.69
C LYS A 117 -2.12 -5.83 -8.02
N GLN A 118 -2.94 -4.80 -8.22
CA GLN A 118 -2.72 -3.46 -7.65
C GLN A 118 -3.94 -3.01 -6.86
N VAL A 119 -3.67 -2.35 -5.74
CA VAL A 119 -4.67 -1.76 -4.86
C VAL A 119 -4.31 -0.31 -4.56
N ALA A 120 -5.31 0.50 -4.27
CA ALA A 120 -5.15 1.84 -3.74
C ALA A 120 -6.16 2.12 -2.64
N VAL A 121 -5.78 3.07 -1.78
CA VAL A 121 -6.66 3.69 -0.79
C VAL A 121 -6.64 5.20 -1.02
N CYS A 122 -7.80 5.83 -0.89
CA CYS A 122 -7.93 7.26 -1.12
C CYS A 122 -8.91 7.87 -0.12
N ASP A 123 -8.56 9.00 0.49
CA ASP A 123 -9.51 9.80 1.26
C ASP A 123 -9.78 11.17 0.63
N GLY A 124 -9.38 11.38 -0.62
CA GLY A 124 -9.53 12.68 -1.29
C GLY A 124 -8.50 13.74 -0.86
N ILE A 125 -7.64 13.45 0.12
CA ILE A 125 -6.43 14.23 0.44
C ILE A 125 -5.21 13.39 0.11
N LEU A 126 -5.10 12.20 0.70
CA LEU A 126 -4.09 11.21 0.40
C LEU A 126 -4.63 10.22 -0.64
N PHE A 127 -3.79 9.88 -1.61
CA PHE A 127 -3.94 8.68 -2.42
C PHE A 127 -2.69 7.82 -2.29
N PHE A 128 -2.86 6.57 -1.87
CA PHE A 128 -1.77 5.62 -1.70
C PHE A 128 -2.06 4.34 -2.48
N ALA A 129 -1.16 3.91 -3.36
CA ALA A 129 -1.28 2.65 -4.08
C ALA A 129 -0.14 1.69 -3.76
N ALA A 130 -0.41 0.41 -3.92
CA ALA A 130 0.56 -0.66 -3.73
C ALA A 130 0.37 -1.80 -4.73
N ASP A 131 1.48 -2.44 -5.09
CA ASP A 131 1.48 -3.74 -5.74
C ASP A 131 1.24 -4.83 -4.68
N ILE A 132 0.42 -5.82 -5.01
CA ILE A 132 0.27 -7.03 -4.19
C ILE A 132 1.38 -7.99 -4.58
N VAL A 133 2.24 -8.32 -3.62
CA VAL A 133 3.38 -9.23 -3.81
C VAL A 133 3.45 -10.19 -2.62
N ASP A 134 3.44 -11.49 -2.94
CA ASP A 134 3.73 -12.60 -2.01
C ASP A 134 3.01 -12.51 -0.66
N GLY A 135 1.70 -12.27 -0.72
CA GLY A 135 0.88 -12.19 0.48
C GLY A 135 1.14 -10.94 1.32
N GLY A 136 1.52 -9.83 0.70
CA GLY A 136 1.45 -8.51 1.30
C GLY A 136 1.44 -7.45 0.21
N SER A 137 1.90 -6.26 0.56
CA SER A 137 1.86 -5.12 -0.35
C SER A 137 3.21 -4.41 -0.40
N ARG A 138 3.64 -4.06 -1.60
CA ARG A 138 4.78 -3.17 -1.83
C ARG A 138 4.26 -1.79 -2.24
N PRO A 139 4.59 -0.72 -1.50
CA PRO A 139 4.20 0.64 -1.87
C PRO A 139 4.57 0.94 -3.34
N ARG A 140 3.62 1.50 -4.08
CA ARG A 140 3.77 1.86 -5.49
C ARG A 140 3.83 3.37 -5.65
N VAL A 141 2.87 4.10 -5.08
CA VAL A 141 2.85 5.57 -5.07
C VAL A 141 2.20 6.12 -3.81
N THR A 142 2.63 7.31 -3.40
CA THR A 142 1.99 8.12 -2.35
C THR A 142 1.79 9.52 -2.92
N LEU A 143 0.57 10.03 -2.90
CA LEU A 143 0.19 11.32 -3.48
C LEU A 143 -0.53 12.17 -2.43
N ASN A 144 -0.09 13.43 -2.30
CA ASN A 144 -0.92 14.49 -1.75
C ASN A 144 -1.75 15.08 -2.90
N LEU A 145 -3.07 14.91 -2.89
CA LEU A 145 -3.97 15.42 -3.92
C LEU A 145 -4.25 16.92 -3.78
N ALA A 146 -3.72 17.59 -2.76
CA ALA A 146 -3.82 19.02 -2.55
C ALA A 146 -2.57 19.80 -3.01
N GLN A 147 -1.53 19.12 -3.51
CA GLN A 147 -0.31 19.80 -3.92
C GLN A 147 -0.54 20.67 -5.17
N GLU A 148 0.08 21.85 -5.18
CA GLU A 148 -0.07 22.86 -6.23
C GLU A 148 0.51 22.37 -7.57
N GLU A 149 1.75 21.88 -7.56
CA GLU A 149 2.41 21.32 -8.72
C GLU A 149 2.02 19.85 -8.94
N PRO A 150 1.67 19.41 -10.15
CA PRO A 150 1.27 18.04 -10.39
C PRO A 150 2.41 17.03 -10.12
N PRO A 151 2.17 15.96 -9.34
CA PRO A 151 3.13 14.87 -9.09
C PRO A 151 3.16 13.92 -10.29
N ILE A 152 3.68 14.38 -11.42
CA ILE A 152 3.51 13.71 -12.72
C ILE A 152 4.14 12.31 -12.74
N ASP A 153 5.31 12.14 -12.13
CA ASP A 153 6.03 10.87 -12.14
C ASP A 153 5.29 9.80 -11.33
N GLU A 154 4.71 10.18 -10.19
CA GLU A 154 3.88 9.28 -9.39
C GLU A 154 2.55 9.00 -10.09
N LEU A 155 1.89 10.01 -10.66
CA LEU A 155 0.62 9.85 -11.39
C LEU A 155 0.75 8.90 -12.59
N TRP A 156 1.91 8.88 -13.26
CA TRP A 156 2.17 7.93 -14.35
C TRP A 156 1.91 6.47 -13.91
N TRP A 157 2.36 6.07 -12.72
CA TRP A 157 2.29 4.68 -12.27
C TRP A 157 0.87 4.17 -11.97
N VAL A 158 -0.13 5.05 -11.97
CA VAL A 158 -1.56 4.71 -11.83
C VAL A 158 -2.40 5.14 -13.04
N SER A 159 -1.74 5.68 -14.08
CA SER A 159 -2.36 5.95 -15.38
C SER A 159 -2.67 4.66 -16.15
N MET A 160 -3.53 4.77 -17.17
CA MET A 160 -3.85 3.66 -18.09
C MET A 160 -2.60 2.95 -18.64
N ASP A 161 -1.60 3.73 -19.07
CA ASP A 161 -0.37 3.23 -19.68
C ASP A 161 0.70 2.78 -18.68
N GLY A 162 0.59 3.20 -17.41
CA GLY A 162 1.60 2.91 -16.39
C GLY A 162 1.21 1.85 -15.37
N VAL A 163 -0.08 1.66 -15.07
CA VAL A 163 -0.54 0.77 -13.98
C VAL A 163 -0.13 -0.70 -14.14
N HIS A 164 -0.02 -1.16 -15.37
CA HIS A 164 0.34 -2.55 -15.69
C HIS A 164 1.86 -2.78 -15.72
N ARG A 165 2.67 -1.72 -15.60
CA ARG A 165 4.14 -1.80 -15.64
C ARG A 165 4.69 -2.08 -14.25
N PRO A 166 5.81 -2.82 -14.13
CA PRO A 166 6.57 -2.87 -12.88
C PRO A 166 6.97 -1.45 -12.47
N CYS A 167 6.63 -1.04 -11.24
CA CYS A 167 7.07 0.24 -10.72
C CYS A 167 8.52 0.12 -10.26
N GLU A 168 9.40 0.93 -10.84
CA GLU A 168 10.83 0.98 -10.50
C GLU A 168 11.12 1.99 -9.39
N ALA A 169 10.18 2.90 -9.11
CA ALA A 169 10.30 3.89 -8.04
C ALA A 169 9.75 3.34 -6.72
N LEU A 170 10.55 3.40 -5.65
CA LEU A 170 10.05 3.18 -4.30
C LEU A 170 9.21 4.40 -3.91
N ALA A 171 7.96 4.18 -3.50
CA ALA A 171 7.10 5.26 -3.03
C ALA A 171 7.76 6.00 -1.86
N ASP A 172 7.79 7.33 -1.91
CA ASP A 172 8.26 8.13 -0.78
C ASP A 172 7.24 8.06 0.36
N LEU A 173 7.60 7.32 1.41
CA LEU A 173 6.79 7.17 2.61
C LEU A 173 6.99 8.36 3.58
N SER A 174 7.96 9.25 3.34
CA SER A 174 8.18 10.44 4.17
C SER A 174 6.99 11.41 4.11
N LEU A 175 6.26 11.40 2.99
CA LEU A 175 5.02 12.16 2.80
C LEU A 175 3.94 11.75 3.81
N LEU A 176 3.93 10.50 4.27
CA LEU A 176 2.99 10.05 5.31
C LEU A 176 3.24 10.76 6.64
N GLY A 177 4.50 11.05 6.97
CA GLY A 177 4.87 11.82 8.17
C GLY A 177 4.51 13.29 8.06
N GLN A 178 4.63 13.88 6.86
CA GLN A 178 4.29 15.29 6.60
C GLN A 178 2.77 15.52 6.64
N ILE A 179 1.99 14.62 6.03
CA ILE A 179 0.52 14.67 6.06
C ILE A 179 0.00 14.43 7.48
N GLY A 180 0.57 13.45 8.21
CA GLY A 180 0.21 13.19 9.60
C GLY A 180 0.53 14.37 10.55
N ALA A 181 1.64 15.07 10.33
CA ALA A 181 1.99 16.27 11.11
C ALA A 181 1.06 17.45 10.83
N ALA A 182 0.60 17.63 9.58
CA ALA A 182 -0.35 18.68 9.21
C ALA A 182 -1.78 18.43 9.72
N LEU A 183 -2.16 17.16 9.90
CA LEU A 183 -3.49 16.74 10.38
C LEU A 183 -3.55 16.52 11.90
N SER A 184 -2.45 16.77 12.63
CA SER A 184 -2.39 16.65 14.10
C SER A 184 -3.04 17.85 14.81
N ALA A 185 -4.34 18.05 14.60
CA ALA A 185 -5.19 18.92 15.40
C ALA A 185 -6.67 18.56 15.21
N ASP A 186 -7.05 17.28 15.37
CA ASP A 186 -8.26 16.86 16.07
C ASP A 186 -8.51 15.36 15.92
N GLU A 187 -8.85 14.75 17.06
CA GLU A 187 -9.45 13.45 17.32
C GLU A 187 -9.05 12.25 16.44
N ALA A 188 -8.34 11.31 17.08
CA ALA A 188 -8.28 9.91 16.66
C ALA A 188 -9.70 9.31 16.68
N VAL A 189 -10.44 9.47 15.59
CA VAL A 189 -11.73 8.81 15.43
C VAL A 189 -11.46 7.37 15.07
N ASP A 190 -11.78 6.50 16.02
CA ASP A 190 -11.91 5.06 15.87
C ASP A 190 -12.70 4.76 14.58
N ALA A 191 -11.98 4.32 13.55
CA ALA A 191 -12.60 3.74 12.37
C ALA A 191 -13.10 2.36 12.80
N GLY A 192 -14.29 2.34 13.40
CA GLY A 192 -15.07 1.13 13.60
C GLY A 192 -15.20 0.40 12.27
N GLN A 193 -14.32 -0.58 12.08
CA GLN A 193 -14.28 -1.49 10.94
C GLN A 193 -13.97 -2.86 11.52
N ASP A 194 -14.66 -3.89 11.04
CA ASP A 194 -14.38 -5.29 11.34
C ASP A 194 -12.97 -5.64 10.85
N VAL A 195 -11.97 -5.30 11.65
CA VAL A 195 -10.60 -5.67 11.41
C VAL A 195 -10.52 -7.17 11.63
N LEU A 196 -10.44 -7.91 10.53
CA LEU A 196 -10.34 -9.37 10.56
C LEU A 196 -9.07 -9.77 11.37
N LEU A 197 -9.27 -10.48 12.49
CA LEU A 197 -8.18 -10.87 13.40
C LEU A 197 -7.76 -12.33 13.19
N HIS A 198 -6.47 -12.59 13.41
CA HIS A 198 -5.97 -13.96 13.40
C HIS A 198 -6.51 -14.77 14.60
N PRO A 199 -7.05 -16.00 14.42
CA PRO A 199 -7.75 -16.74 15.47
C PRO A 199 -6.88 -17.02 16.70
N LYS A 200 -5.60 -17.37 16.49
CA LYS A 200 -4.64 -17.62 17.57
C LYS A 200 -4.07 -16.36 18.23
N TYR A 201 -3.65 -15.37 17.43
CA TYR A 201 -2.87 -14.25 17.92
C TYR A 201 -3.71 -13.02 18.26
N GLN A 202 -4.96 -12.96 17.76
CA GLN A 202 -5.90 -11.85 17.95
C GLN A 202 -5.30 -10.50 17.56
N ILE A 203 -4.52 -10.50 16.46
CA ILE A 203 -3.91 -9.32 15.86
C ILE A 203 -4.24 -9.28 14.35
N PRO A 204 -4.22 -8.09 13.73
CA PRO A 204 -4.60 -7.90 12.33
C PRO A 204 -3.59 -8.44 11.31
N ALA A 205 -4.03 -8.58 10.06
CA ALA A 205 -3.23 -9.10 8.94
C ALA A 205 -1.88 -8.40 8.77
N ARG A 206 -1.85 -7.06 8.92
CA ARG A 206 -0.62 -6.25 8.77
C ARG A 206 0.51 -6.68 9.70
N CYS A 207 0.20 -7.37 10.80
CA CYS A 207 1.18 -7.79 11.77
C CYS A 207 1.95 -9.06 11.38
N PHE A 208 1.60 -9.68 10.25
CA PHE A 208 2.17 -10.94 9.79
C PHE A 208 3.09 -10.74 8.60
N ALA A 209 4.23 -11.42 8.60
CA ALA A 209 5.21 -11.28 7.53
C ALA A 209 4.75 -11.99 6.24
N TYR A 210 3.81 -12.93 6.34
CA TYR A 210 3.17 -13.57 5.19
C TYR A 210 1.65 -13.66 5.39
N VAL A 211 0.86 -13.14 4.45
CA VAL A 211 -0.61 -13.22 4.43
C VAL A 211 -1.03 -14.03 3.20
N GLY A 212 -1.27 -15.34 3.36
CA GLY A 212 -1.65 -16.21 2.24
C GLY A 212 -2.96 -15.77 1.56
N ASN A 213 -4.09 -16.23 2.09
CA ASN A 213 -5.41 -15.73 1.66
C ASN A 213 -5.86 -14.62 2.63
N PRO A 214 -6.02 -13.37 2.17
CA PRO A 214 -6.39 -12.23 3.02
C PRO A 214 -7.77 -12.36 3.68
N SER A 215 -8.65 -13.24 3.19
CA SER A 215 -9.96 -13.54 3.77
C SER A 215 -9.94 -14.81 4.66
N LYS A 216 -8.85 -15.60 4.67
CA LYS A 216 -8.68 -16.81 5.51
C LYS A 216 -7.54 -16.61 6.50
N THR A 217 -7.85 -16.08 7.67
CA THR A 217 -6.88 -15.66 8.68
C THR A 217 -5.92 -16.73 9.20
N SER A 218 -6.31 -18.01 9.17
CA SER A 218 -5.44 -19.13 9.54
C SER A 218 -4.24 -19.33 8.60
N THR A 219 -4.28 -18.73 7.41
CA THR A 219 -3.20 -18.77 6.43
C THR A 219 -2.11 -17.73 6.68
N TRP A 220 -2.31 -16.78 7.60
CA TRP A 220 -1.33 -15.75 7.89
C TRP A 220 -0.26 -16.29 8.85
N LYS A 221 1.02 -16.02 8.56
CA LYS A 221 2.17 -16.62 9.24
C LYS A 221 3.17 -15.56 9.67
N LEU A 222 3.97 -15.93 10.67
CA LEU A 222 5.11 -15.14 11.16
C LEU A 222 4.69 -13.75 11.67
N PRO A 223 3.96 -13.68 12.81
CA PRO A 223 3.65 -12.40 13.42
C PRO A 223 4.95 -11.71 13.87
N TYR A 224 5.09 -10.42 13.54
CA TYR A 224 6.30 -9.65 13.83
C TYR A 224 6.03 -8.19 14.23
N LEU A 225 4.79 -7.69 14.07
CA LEU A 225 4.36 -6.39 14.58
C LEU A 225 3.35 -6.53 15.72
N LEU A 226 3.25 -5.47 16.53
CA LEU A 226 2.16 -5.23 17.46
C LEU A 226 0.95 -4.63 16.73
N ALA A 227 -0.20 -4.58 17.41
CA ALA A 227 -1.44 -4.06 16.83
C ALA A 227 -1.36 -2.56 16.49
N ASP A 228 -0.51 -1.81 17.19
CA ASP A 228 -0.23 -0.40 16.91
C ASP A 228 0.70 -0.18 15.70
N GLY A 229 1.19 -1.26 15.08
CA GLY A 229 2.10 -1.23 13.94
C GLY A 229 3.59 -1.17 14.31
N SER A 230 3.93 -1.03 15.59
CA SER A 230 5.32 -1.06 16.05
C SER A 230 5.91 -2.48 15.96
N THR A 231 7.23 -2.57 15.88
CA THR A 231 7.92 -3.86 15.78
C THR A 231 7.81 -4.65 17.08
N ASP A 232 7.30 -5.89 17.02
CA ASP A 232 7.34 -6.80 18.16
C ASP A 232 8.75 -7.39 18.28
N LEU A 233 9.62 -6.73 19.05
CA LEU A 233 11.00 -7.15 19.30
C LEU A 233 11.12 -8.55 19.93
N LYS A 234 10.05 -9.11 20.51
CA LYS A 234 10.04 -10.48 21.05
C LYS A 234 9.73 -11.51 19.98
N ARG A 235 8.91 -11.17 18.98
CA ARG A 235 8.50 -12.09 17.90
C ARG A 235 9.38 -11.97 16.67
N LEU A 236 9.92 -10.79 16.35
CA LEU A 236 10.74 -10.55 15.16
C LEU A 236 11.91 -11.55 15.04
N PRO A 237 12.78 -11.75 16.05
CA PRO A 237 13.85 -12.76 15.98
C PRO A 237 13.33 -14.18 15.70
N LYS A 238 12.19 -14.54 16.28
CA LYS A 238 11.58 -15.87 16.12
C LYS A 238 11.01 -16.04 14.72
N ALA A 239 10.40 -15.00 14.16
CA ALA A 239 9.90 -15.00 12.79
C ALA A 239 11.05 -15.22 11.78
N ILE A 240 12.16 -14.51 11.94
CA ILE A 240 13.36 -14.67 11.11
C ILE A 240 13.92 -16.09 11.24
N GLN A 241 14.14 -16.56 12.48
CA GLN A 241 14.70 -17.90 12.73
C GLN A 241 13.81 -19.03 12.18
N SER A 242 12.49 -18.87 12.22
CA SER A 242 11.54 -19.89 11.75
C SER A 242 11.54 -20.06 10.23
N LEU A 243 12.08 -19.10 9.48
CA LEU A 243 12.28 -19.19 8.03
C LEU A 243 13.66 -19.77 7.67
N SER A 244 14.71 -19.34 8.38
CA SER A 244 16.09 -19.68 8.05
C SER A 244 16.57 -20.99 8.66
N SER A 245 15.96 -21.43 9.76
CA SER A 245 16.43 -22.55 10.56
C SER A 245 15.26 -23.37 11.09
N ASN A 246 15.51 -24.65 11.36
CA ASN A 246 14.61 -25.51 12.13
C ASN A 246 14.55 -25.02 13.59
N TYR A 247 13.89 -23.89 13.88
CA TYR A 247 13.67 -23.45 15.26
C TYR A 247 12.84 -24.53 15.98
N ARG A 248 13.51 -25.32 16.84
CA ARG A 248 12.93 -26.48 17.54
C ARG A 248 12.34 -27.55 16.60
N GLY A 249 12.93 -27.77 15.42
CA GLY A 249 12.52 -28.87 14.52
C GLY A 249 11.24 -28.63 13.71
N ALA A 250 10.65 -27.43 13.76
CA ALA A 250 9.46 -27.09 12.98
C ALA A 250 9.79 -26.04 11.91
N LYS A 251 9.83 -26.45 10.63
CA LYS A 251 9.78 -25.51 9.50
C LYS A 251 8.39 -24.89 9.48
N VAL A 252 8.28 -23.57 9.33
CA VAL A 252 6.97 -22.92 9.14
C VAL A 252 6.42 -23.37 7.79
N GLY A 253 5.49 -24.33 7.83
CA GLY A 253 4.79 -24.82 6.65
C GLY A 253 3.72 -23.84 6.16
N GLY A 254 3.40 -23.95 4.87
CA GLY A 254 2.32 -23.19 4.22
C GLY A 254 2.72 -21.79 3.72
N ILE A 255 4.02 -21.47 3.68
CA ILE A 255 4.58 -20.34 2.93
C ILE A 255 5.19 -20.93 1.65
N PRO A 256 4.73 -20.54 0.44
CA PRO A 256 5.33 -20.96 -0.83
C PRO A 256 6.79 -20.50 -0.94
N ASP A 257 7.63 -21.28 -1.62
CA ASP A 257 9.08 -20.99 -1.71
C ASP A 257 9.34 -19.67 -2.45
N GLU A 258 8.52 -19.35 -3.45
CA GLU A 258 8.56 -18.08 -4.19
C GLU A 258 8.30 -16.85 -3.32
N ALA A 259 7.54 -16.99 -2.21
CA ALA A 259 7.23 -15.89 -1.31
C ALA A 259 8.35 -15.62 -0.29
N ILE A 260 9.25 -16.57 -0.06
CA ILE A 260 10.26 -16.50 1.00
C ILE A 260 11.17 -15.25 0.88
N PRO A 261 11.70 -14.88 -0.32
CA PRO A 261 12.52 -13.68 -0.47
C PRO A 261 11.83 -12.42 0.03
N ASP A 262 10.57 -12.22 -0.33
CA ASP A 262 9.78 -11.06 0.06
C ASP A 262 9.46 -11.03 1.55
N VAL A 263 9.19 -12.20 2.15
CA VAL A 263 9.02 -12.31 3.60
C VAL A 263 10.31 -11.92 4.33
N PHE A 264 11.49 -12.33 3.85
CA PHE A 264 12.77 -11.90 4.42
C PHE A 264 12.97 -10.39 4.30
N ARG A 265 12.70 -9.79 3.13
CA ARG A 265 12.79 -8.33 2.94
C ARG A 265 11.87 -7.57 3.91
N ARG A 266 10.65 -8.06 4.12
CA ARG A 266 9.67 -7.45 5.04
C ARG A 266 10.16 -7.49 6.48
N LEU A 267 10.65 -8.64 6.95
CA LEU A 267 11.25 -8.78 8.29
C LEU A 267 12.50 -7.91 8.45
N ALA A 268 13.31 -7.78 7.39
CA ALA A 268 14.48 -6.92 7.38
C ALA A 268 14.12 -5.44 7.46
N GLY A 269 13.03 -5.01 6.80
CA GLY A 269 12.49 -3.66 6.92
C GLY A 269 12.20 -3.29 8.38
N ALA A 270 11.53 -4.18 9.12
CA ALA A 270 11.28 -3.98 10.55
C ALA A 270 12.58 -3.98 11.38
N ALA A 271 13.51 -4.90 11.10
CA ALA A 271 14.81 -4.91 11.78
C ALA A 271 15.62 -3.62 11.54
N ARG A 272 15.56 -3.04 10.34
CA ARG A 272 16.22 -1.76 10.01
C ARG A 272 15.60 -0.59 10.77
N ALA A 273 14.26 -0.53 10.82
CA ALA A 273 13.54 0.53 11.53
C ALA A 273 13.92 0.58 13.03
N GLU A 274 14.24 -0.58 13.62
CA GLU A 274 14.68 -0.72 15.01
C GLU A 274 16.20 -0.61 15.20
N GLY A 275 16.96 -0.28 14.14
CA GLY A 275 18.42 -0.19 14.18
C GLY A 275 19.12 -1.52 14.50
N LYS A 276 18.50 -2.67 14.18
CA LYS A 276 19.01 -4.01 14.51
C LYS A 276 19.86 -4.65 13.41
N MET A 277 19.80 -4.12 12.19
CA MET A 277 20.62 -4.62 11.09
C MET A 277 22.09 -4.25 11.28
N PRO A 278 23.03 -5.09 10.81
CA PRO A 278 24.46 -4.82 10.93
C PRO A 278 24.84 -3.49 10.25
N ALA A 279 25.55 -2.65 10.99
CA ALA A 279 26.23 -1.44 10.52
C ALA A 279 27.71 -1.55 10.86
N SER A 280 28.57 -0.89 10.09
CA SER A 280 30.02 -0.93 10.28
C SER A 280 30.42 -0.65 11.73
N GLY A 281 31.08 -1.61 12.38
CA GLY A 281 31.59 -1.48 13.75
C GLY A 281 30.61 -1.81 14.88
N VAL A 282 29.35 -2.16 14.59
CA VAL A 282 28.34 -2.48 15.61
C VAL A 282 28.12 -4.00 15.70
N LYS A 283 28.33 -4.57 16.89
CA LYS A 283 28.04 -5.99 17.14
C LYS A 283 26.53 -6.21 17.24
N VAL A 284 25.95 -6.87 16.24
CA VAL A 284 24.52 -7.24 16.20
C VAL A 284 24.27 -8.68 16.64
N ALA A 285 23.03 -9.01 17.01
CA ALA A 285 22.67 -10.37 17.37
C ALA A 285 22.79 -11.33 16.15
N PRO A 286 23.18 -12.60 16.34
CA PRO A 286 23.44 -13.54 15.23
C PRO A 286 22.28 -13.69 14.22
N VAL A 287 21.04 -13.61 14.71
CA VAL A 287 19.84 -13.69 13.87
C VAL A 287 19.76 -12.57 12.83
N TYR A 288 20.20 -11.35 13.17
CA TYR A 288 20.16 -10.20 12.26
C TYR A 288 21.36 -10.20 11.31
N GLN A 289 22.50 -10.75 11.74
CA GLN A 289 23.63 -11.00 10.83
C GLN A 289 23.22 -12.03 9.75
N MET A 290 22.68 -13.17 10.16
CA MET A 290 22.17 -14.19 9.25
C MET A 290 21.10 -13.64 8.30
N LEU A 291 20.20 -12.77 8.78
CA LEU A 291 19.23 -12.10 7.92
C LEU A 291 19.92 -11.23 6.85
N ALA A 292 20.96 -10.47 7.22
CA ALA A 292 21.73 -9.67 6.27
C ALA A 292 22.43 -10.55 5.21
N ASP A 293 23.05 -11.66 5.64
CA ASP A 293 23.73 -12.59 4.74
C ASP A 293 22.75 -13.24 3.74
N ILE A 294 21.54 -13.61 4.20
CA ILE A 294 20.47 -14.14 3.34
C ILE A 294 20.02 -13.09 2.31
N LEU A 295 19.81 -11.84 2.73
CA LEU A 295 19.41 -10.77 1.81
C LEU A 295 20.47 -10.52 0.74
N GLN A 296 21.75 -10.53 1.12
CA GLN A 296 22.84 -10.39 0.16
C GLN A 296 22.83 -11.52 -0.88
N GLN A 297 22.55 -12.76 -0.47
CA GLN A 297 22.42 -13.88 -1.39
C GLN A 297 21.22 -13.74 -2.33
N ILE A 298 20.08 -13.27 -1.81
CA ILE A 298 18.88 -12.98 -2.61
C ILE A 298 19.20 -11.91 -3.67
N GLU A 299 19.85 -10.81 -3.27
CA GLU A 299 20.26 -9.74 -4.18
C GLU A 299 21.23 -10.22 -5.26
N LEU A 300 22.22 -11.04 -4.90
CA LEU A 300 23.16 -11.64 -5.86
C LEU A 300 22.48 -12.62 -6.83
N ALA A 301 21.41 -13.28 -6.40
CA ALA A 301 20.66 -14.23 -7.22
C ALA A 301 19.66 -13.54 -8.17
N GLY A 302 19.39 -12.24 -7.99
CA GLY A 302 18.42 -11.50 -8.80
C GLY A 302 16.96 -11.93 -8.59
N VAL A 303 16.67 -12.54 -7.44
CA VAL A 303 15.33 -12.91 -6.95
C VAL A 303 14.89 -11.85 -5.97
#